data_AF-A0A5K7SCQ5-F1
#
_entry.id   AF-A0A5K7SCQ5-F1
#
_cell.length_a   1.000
_cell.length_b   1.000
_cell.length_c   1.000
_cell.angle_alpha   90.00
_cell.angle_beta   90.00
_cell.angle_gamma   90.00
#
_symmetry.space_group_name_H-M   'P 1'
#
loop_
_entity.id
_entity.type
_entity.pdbx_description
1 polymer ?
#
loop_
_entity_poly.entity_id
_entity_poly.type
_entity_poly.pdbx_seq_one_letter_code
_entity_poly.pdbx_strand_id
1 'polypeptide(L)'
;MMNKIIKTSLILLIAFVSGCYYDTEEKLYPQVSSSCDLSNVTFATTVKPILQASCLSCHSNSKAANSGGGVKLENYADVLISTNNGKLMGTINHTPGYQAMPQGGGKLTDCEISKLQKWIDNGKLNN
;
A
#
# COMPACT_ATOMS: atom_id res chain seq x y z
N MET A 1 13.30 4.24 -75.79
CA MET A 1 12.66 4.06 -74.47
C MET A 1 13.79 3.95 -73.45
N MET A 2 13.97 4.99 -72.61
CA MET A 2 15.09 5.09 -71.67
C MET A 2 14.51 5.14 -70.25
N ASN A 3 14.63 4.06 -69.50
CA ASN A 3 14.16 3.99 -68.11
C ASN A 3 15.13 4.75 -67.19
N LYS A 4 14.66 5.83 -66.57
CA LYS A 4 15.34 6.47 -65.43
C LYS A 4 15.14 5.59 -64.20
N ILE A 5 16.23 5.09 -63.61
CA ILE A 5 16.21 4.51 -62.27
C ILE A 5 17.24 5.27 -61.44
N ILE A 6 16.78 6.33 -60.77
CA ILE A 6 17.55 7.05 -59.76
C ILE A 6 17.49 6.21 -58.48
N LYS A 7 18.57 5.48 -58.18
CA LYS A 7 18.76 4.81 -56.90
C LYS A 7 19.48 5.76 -55.95
N THR A 8 18.74 6.60 -55.24
CA THR A 8 19.26 7.27 -54.04
C THR A 8 18.76 6.48 -52.84
N SER A 9 19.63 5.59 -52.36
CA SER A 9 19.48 4.83 -51.13
C SER A 9 19.09 5.75 -49.97
N LEU A 10 17.93 5.48 -49.38
CA LEU A 10 17.53 6.03 -48.10
C LEU A 10 18.39 5.37 -47.02
N ILE A 11 19.50 6.04 -46.64
CA ILE A 11 20.36 5.61 -45.54
C ILE A 11 19.62 5.92 -44.24
N LEU A 12 19.04 4.85 -43.69
CA LEU A 12 18.51 4.73 -42.34
C LEU A 12 19.70 4.67 -41.35
N LEU A 13 20.00 5.76 -40.63
CA LEU A 13 20.92 5.71 -39.49
C LEU A 13 20.78 6.91 -38.53
N ILE A 14 19.87 6.80 -37.56
CA ILE A 14 19.93 7.49 -36.25
C ILE A 14 19.25 6.52 -35.27
N ALA A 15 19.91 5.56 -34.61
CA ALA A 15 21.01 5.62 -33.64
C ALA A 15 20.62 6.34 -32.33
N PHE A 16 20.29 5.48 -31.35
CA PHE A 16 20.27 5.64 -29.89
C PHE A 16 19.16 6.48 -29.27
N VAL A 17 18.08 5.76 -28.94
CA VAL A 17 17.19 6.06 -27.83
C VAL A 17 17.99 6.25 -26.54
N SER A 18 18.24 7.50 -26.16
CA SER A 18 18.54 7.84 -24.77
C SER A 18 17.25 7.73 -23.97
N GLY A 19 16.86 6.49 -23.67
CA GLY A 19 15.86 6.21 -22.64
C GLY A 19 16.50 6.51 -21.30
N CYS A 20 16.12 7.61 -20.67
CA CYS A 20 16.37 7.81 -19.25
C CYS A 20 15.62 6.70 -18.52
N TYR A 21 16.36 5.68 -18.08
CA TYR A 21 15.87 4.77 -17.06
C TYR A 21 15.77 5.58 -15.77
N TYR A 22 14.56 5.99 -15.42
CA TYR A 22 14.28 6.54 -14.11
C TYR A 22 14.28 5.37 -13.13
N ASP A 23 15.47 5.02 -12.63
CA ASP A 23 15.57 4.30 -11.37
C ASP A 23 14.87 5.15 -10.31
N THR A 24 13.76 4.63 -9.76
CA THR A 24 13.10 5.26 -8.62
C THR A 24 14.08 5.23 -7.45
N GLU A 25 14.67 6.38 -7.11
CA GLU A 25 15.54 6.56 -5.94
C GLU A 25 14.87 6.15 -4.61
N GLU A 26 13.56 5.87 -4.63
CA GLU A 26 12.81 5.26 -3.53
C GLU A 26 13.32 3.84 -3.15
N LYS A 27 14.04 3.16 -4.04
CA LYS A 27 14.70 1.88 -3.70
C LYS A 27 16.00 2.05 -2.89
N LEU A 28 16.54 3.27 -2.79
CA LEU A 28 17.79 3.57 -2.08
C LEU A 28 17.57 3.85 -0.58
N TYR A 29 16.32 4.12 -0.17
CA TYR A 29 15.94 4.21 1.24
C TYR A 29 14.73 3.33 1.53
N PRO A 30 14.88 1.98 1.58
CA PRO A 30 13.98 1.21 2.43
C PRO A 30 14.03 1.87 3.80
N GLN A 31 12.87 2.36 4.26
CA GLN A 31 12.74 3.08 5.52
C GLN A 31 13.56 2.38 6.59
N VAL A 32 14.49 3.16 7.11
CA VAL A 32 15.55 2.80 8.03
C VAL A 32 15.05 1.75 9.02
N SER A 33 15.76 0.63 9.07
CA SER A 33 15.67 -0.39 10.08
C SER A 33 16.03 0.17 11.47
N SER A 34 15.17 1.06 11.99
CA SER A 34 14.81 0.98 13.39
C SER A 34 14.24 -0.43 13.56
N SER A 35 14.80 -1.24 14.46
CA SER A 35 14.23 -2.55 14.74
C SER A 35 12.75 -2.36 15.00
N CYS A 36 11.89 -2.98 14.18
CA CYS A 36 10.46 -2.86 14.38
C CYS A 36 10.13 -3.37 15.78
N ASP A 37 9.79 -2.46 16.70
CA ASP A 37 9.47 -2.85 18.05
C ASP A 37 8.08 -3.49 18.08
N LEU A 38 8.09 -4.80 18.33
CA LEU A 38 6.90 -5.63 18.51
C LEU A 38 6.67 -5.99 19.98
N SER A 39 7.45 -5.41 20.90
CA SER A 39 7.18 -5.46 22.32
C SER A 39 6.01 -4.54 22.67
N ASN A 40 5.22 -4.92 23.67
CA ASN A 40 4.14 -4.09 24.24
C ASN A 40 3.12 -3.53 23.21
N VAL A 41 2.83 -4.30 22.15
CA VAL A 41 1.79 -3.94 21.18
C VAL A 41 0.42 -4.00 21.84
N THR A 42 -0.24 -2.85 21.93
CA THR A 42 -1.61 -2.70 22.48
C THR A 42 -2.55 -2.04 21.48
N PHE A 43 -3.86 -2.15 21.71
CA PHE A 43 -4.81 -1.47 20.85
C PHE A 43 -4.69 0.05 20.97
N ALA A 44 -4.64 0.57 22.19
CA ALA A 44 -4.68 2.00 22.47
C ALA A 44 -3.43 2.75 21.99
N THR A 45 -2.23 2.18 22.21
CA THR A 45 -0.97 2.87 21.92
C THR A 45 -0.33 2.49 20.59
N THR A 46 -0.74 1.37 19.98
CA THR A 46 -0.13 0.88 18.73
C THR A 46 -1.13 0.81 17.59
N VAL A 47 -2.20 0.03 17.72
CA VAL A 47 -3.15 -0.22 16.62
C VAL A 47 -3.94 1.04 16.27
N LYS A 48 -4.53 1.69 17.27
CA LYS A 48 -5.38 2.86 17.06
C LYS A 48 -4.62 4.01 16.36
N PRO A 49 -3.38 4.37 16.73
CA PRO A 49 -2.60 5.34 15.99
C PRO A 49 -2.35 4.98 14.51
N ILE A 50 -2.06 3.71 14.20
CA ILE A 50 -1.89 3.26 12.80
C ILE A 50 -3.20 3.45 12.02
N LEU A 51 -4.33 3.04 12.59
CA LEU A 51 -5.64 3.21 11.96
C LEU A 51 -5.99 4.69 11.76
N GLN A 52 -5.71 5.53 12.76
CA GLN A 52 -5.91 6.98 12.70
C GLN A 52 -5.13 7.62 11.56
N ALA A 53 -3.85 7.25 11.40
CA ALA A 53 -2.98 7.81 10.37
C ALA A 53 -3.35 7.33 8.96
N SER A 54 -3.65 6.04 8.80
CA SER A 54 -3.69 5.41 7.46
C SER A 54 -5.08 4.96 7.01
N CYS A 55 -6.10 4.99 7.87
CA CYS A 55 -7.43 4.43 7.56
C CYS A 55 -8.58 5.41 7.76
N LEU A 56 -8.56 6.24 8.81
CA LEU A 56 -9.77 6.96 9.26
C LEU A 56 -10.21 8.14 8.37
N SER A 57 -9.39 8.56 7.41
CA SER A 57 -9.79 9.54 6.40
C SER A 57 -11.02 9.06 5.60
N CYS A 58 -11.16 7.75 5.40
CA CYS A 58 -12.30 7.12 4.73
C CYS A 58 -13.09 6.17 5.63
N HIS A 59 -12.43 5.49 6.58
CA HIS A 59 -13.02 4.43 7.40
C HIS A 59 -13.37 4.85 8.83
N SER A 60 -13.39 6.15 9.13
CA SER A 60 -14.02 6.64 10.37
C SER A 60 -15.53 6.42 10.36
N ASN A 61 -16.15 6.37 11.52
CA ASN A 61 -17.58 6.12 11.68
C ASN A 61 -18.44 7.17 10.97
N SER A 62 -17.93 8.40 10.82
CA SER A 62 -18.59 9.49 10.10
C SER A 62 -18.37 9.47 8.58
N LYS A 63 -17.33 8.80 8.08
CA LYS A 63 -16.96 8.78 6.64
C LYS A 63 -17.24 7.46 5.95
N ALA A 64 -17.27 6.35 6.71
CA ALA A 64 -17.37 4.99 6.20
C ALA A 64 -18.50 4.79 5.18
N ALA A 65 -19.69 5.35 5.43
CA ALA A 65 -20.83 5.20 4.54
C ALA A 65 -20.63 5.85 3.15
N ASN A 66 -19.84 6.92 3.07
CA ASN A 66 -19.69 7.73 1.85
C ASN A 66 -18.38 7.44 1.09
N SER A 67 -17.28 7.22 1.81
CA SER A 67 -15.95 7.01 1.20
C SER A 67 -15.25 5.72 1.62
N GLY A 68 -15.75 5.02 2.64
CA GLY A 68 -15.15 3.79 3.17
C GLY A 68 -15.88 2.50 2.80
N GLY A 69 -16.85 2.53 1.87
CA GLY A 69 -17.62 1.35 1.45
C GLY A 69 -18.43 0.71 2.59
N GLY A 70 -18.83 1.50 3.58
CA GLY A 70 -19.51 1.05 4.80
C GLY A 70 -18.61 0.40 5.84
N VAL A 71 -17.30 0.25 5.58
CA VAL A 71 -16.35 -0.35 6.52
C VAL A 71 -15.89 0.69 7.54
N LYS A 72 -16.13 0.39 8.82
CA LYS A 72 -15.74 1.19 9.97
C LYS A 72 -14.50 0.60 10.64
N LEU A 73 -13.54 1.46 11.01
CA LEU A 73 -12.29 1.07 11.67
C LEU A 73 -11.90 2.00 12.83
N GLU A 74 -12.84 2.80 13.35
CA GLU A 74 -12.53 3.83 14.35
C GLU A 74 -12.47 3.28 15.78
N ASN A 75 -13.45 2.46 16.16
CA ASN A 75 -13.54 1.90 17.50
C ASN A 75 -13.15 0.42 17.52
N TYR A 76 -12.73 -0.08 18.67
CA TYR A 76 -12.30 -1.47 18.85
C TYR A 76 -13.30 -2.50 18.27
N ALA A 77 -14.59 -2.34 18.57
CA ALA A 77 -15.63 -3.24 18.07
C ALA A 77 -15.75 -3.22 16.53
N ASP A 78 -15.58 -2.06 15.91
CA ASP A 78 -15.61 -1.91 14.45
C ASP A 78 -14.41 -2.62 13.80
N VAL A 79 -13.22 -2.43 14.38
CA VAL A 79 -11.97 -3.04 13.92
C VAL A 79 -12.02 -4.57 14.01
N LEU A 80 -12.62 -5.12 15.07
CA LEU A 80 -12.77 -6.56 15.23
C LEU A 80 -13.56 -7.22 14.10
N ILE A 81 -14.56 -6.55 13.53
CA ILE A 81 -15.35 -7.12 12.42
C ILE A 81 -14.45 -7.41 11.23
N SER A 82 -13.66 -6.42 10.79
CA SER A 82 -12.73 -6.54 9.66
C SER A 82 -11.52 -7.43 9.97
N THR A 83 -11.14 -7.51 11.24
CA THR A 83 -10.07 -8.40 11.69
C THR A 83 -10.51 -9.86 11.66
N ASN A 84 -11.70 -10.16 12.20
CA ASN A 84 -12.21 -11.52 12.33
C ASN A 84 -12.59 -12.17 10.99
N ASN A 85 -12.98 -11.37 10.00
CA ASN A 85 -13.24 -11.86 8.64
C ASN A 85 -11.99 -11.82 7.73
N GLY A 86 -10.82 -11.52 8.28
CA GLY A 86 -9.54 -11.49 7.56
C GLY A 86 -9.35 -10.32 6.60
N LYS A 87 -10.35 -9.45 6.43
CA LYS A 87 -10.28 -8.33 5.48
C LYS A 87 -9.21 -7.33 5.86
N LEU A 88 -9.04 -7.02 7.15
CA LEU A 88 -8.02 -6.05 7.58
C LEU A 88 -6.63 -6.44 7.05
N MET A 89 -6.19 -7.68 7.31
CA MET A 89 -4.87 -8.14 6.88
C MET A 89 -4.79 -8.38 5.38
N GLY A 90 -5.82 -8.98 4.74
CA GLY A 90 -5.79 -9.22 3.30
C GLY A 90 -5.69 -7.93 2.48
N THR A 91 -6.41 -6.89 2.91
CA THR A 91 -6.44 -5.58 2.24
C THR A 91 -5.15 -4.79 2.45
N ILE A 92 -4.55 -4.74 3.65
CA ILE A 92 -3.29 -4.00 3.87
C ILE A 92 -2.05 -4.74 3.34
N ASN A 93 -2.12 -6.08 3.23
CA ASN A 93 -1.07 -6.87 2.58
C ASN A 93 -1.14 -6.83 1.05
N HIS A 94 -2.19 -6.24 0.47
CA HIS A 94 -2.48 -6.25 -0.96
C HIS A 94 -2.55 -7.69 -1.51
N THR A 95 -3.13 -8.59 -0.72
CA THR A 95 -3.27 -10.00 -1.09
C THR A 95 -4.23 -10.14 -2.28
N PRO A 96 -3.93 -11.00 -3.29
CA PRO A 96 -4.84 -11.25 -4.40
C PRO A 96 -6.24 -11.61 -3.93
N GLY A 97 -7.27 -10.99 -4.53
CA GLY A 97 -8.67 -11.16 -4.15
C GLY A 97 -9.19 -10.17 -3.10
N TYR A 98 -8.32 -9.37 -2.48
CA TYR A 98 -8.71 -8.25 -1.62
C TYR A 98 -8.55 -6.92 -2.35
N GLN A 99 -9.38 -5.94 -2.00
CA GLN A 99 -9.16 -4.56 -2.43
C GLN A 99 -7.98 -3.99 -1.65
N ALA A 100 -6.95 -3.52 -2.35
CA ALA A 100 -5.74 -2.97 -1.76
C ALA A 100 -6.03 -1.62 -1.07
N MET A 101 -5.57 -1.46 0.17
CA MET A 101 -5.64 -0.19 0.90
C MET A 101 -4.27 0.20 1.46
N PRO A 102 -4.00 1.50 1.66
CA PRO A 102 -4.84 2.66 1.32
C PRO A 102 -5.11 2.79 -0.19
N GLN A 103 -6.35 3.10 -0.58
CA GLN A 103 -6.72 3.16 -2.00
C GLN A 103 -6.00 4.32 -2.71
N GLY A 104 -5.27 4.01 -3.79
CA GLY A 104 -4.48 4.99 -4.54
C GLY A 104 -3.27 5.55 -3.77
N GLY A 105 -2.96 5.00 -2.59
CA GLY A 105 -1.82 5.37 -1.77
C GLY A 105 -0.76 4.27 -1.71
N GLY A 106 0.35 4.58 -1.03
CA GLY A 106 1.40 3.60 -0.74
C GLY A 106 0.91 2.56 0.28
N LYS A 107 1.41 1.33 0.13
CA LYS A 107 1.20 0.26 1.13
C LYS A 107 1.75 0.71 2.49
N LEU A 108 1.11 0.27 3.58
CA LEU A 108 1.68 0.43 4.93
C LEU A 108 3.09 -0.17 4.99
N THR A 109 3.93 0.37 5.86
CA THR A 109 5.25 -0.20 6.09
C THR A 109 5.16 -1.62 6.65
N ASP A 110 6.16 -2.44 6.38
CA ASP A 110 6.21 -3.80 6.92
C ASP A 110 6.16 -3.83 8.46
N CYS A 111 6.67 -2.80 9.12
CA CYS A 111 6.60 -2.68 10.58
C CYS A 111 5.18 -2.40 11.08
N GLU A 112 4.43 -1.49 10.43
CA GLU A 112 3.03 -1.23 10.80
C GLU A 112 2.16 -2.47 10.60
N ILE A 113 2.34 -3.17 9.47
CA ILE A 113 1.65 -4.44 9.20
C ILE A 113 2.01 -5.49 10.25
N SER A 114 3.30 -5.60 10.61
CA SER A 114 3.77 -6.53 11.64
C SER A 114 3.19 -6.21 13.02
N LYS A 115 3.05 -4.93 13.38
CA LYS A 115 2.40 -4.51 14.63
C LYS A 115 0.92 -4.87 14.65
N LEU A 116 0.21 -4.66 13.55
CA LEU A 116 -1.20 -5.06 13.42
C LEU A 116 -1.34 -6.59 13.54
N GLN A 117 -0.49 -7.36 12.85
CA GLN A 117 -0.48 -8.81 12.97
C GLN A 117 -0.15 -9.26 14.40
N LYS A 118 0.85 -8.67 15.03
CA LYS A 118 1.24 -8.99 16.41
C LYS A 118 0.10 -8.75 17.41
N TRP A 119 -0.65 -7.67 17.26
CA TRP A 119 -1.85 -7.42 18.06
C TRP A 119 -2.92 -8.51 17.86
N ILE A 120 -3.12 -8.96 16.61
CA ILE A 120 -4.04 -10.05 16.28
C ILE A 120 -3.60 -11.34 16.97
N ASP A 121 -2.32 -11.68 16.87
CA ASP A 121 -1.72 -12.88 17.45
C ASP A 121 -1.77 -12.86 18.98
N ASN A 122 -1.67 -11.68 19.60
CA ASN A 122 -1.82 -11.47 21.04
C ASN A 122 -3.30 -11.54 21.50
N GLY A 123 -4.24 -11.93 20.62
CA GLY A 123 -5.65 -12.12 20.98
C GLY A 123 -6.53 -10.90 20.74
N LYS A 124 -6.05 -9.88 20.01
CA LYS A 124 -6.80 -8.66 19.69
C LYS A 124 -7.32 -7.96 20.94
N LEU A 125 -6.50 -7.81 21.98
CA LEU A 125 -6.94 -7.23 23.26
C LEU A 125 -7.32 -5.75 23.10
N ASN A 126 -8.32 -5.29 23.87
CA ASN A 126 -8.68 -3.88 23.99
C ASN A 126 -7.95 -3.26 25.20
N ASN A 127 -6.65 -2.99 25.03
CA ASN A 127 -5.74 -2.51 26.08
C ASN A 127 -4.92 -1.32 25.62
#